data_AF-A0A2N0QHW0-F1
#
_entry.id   AF-A0A2N0QHW0-F1
#
_cell.length_a   1.000
_cell.length_b   1.000
_cell.length_c   1.000
_cell.angle_alpha   90.00
_cell.angle_beta   90.00
_cell.angle_gamma   90.00
#
_symmetry.space_group_name_H-M   'P 1'
#
loop_
_entity.id
_entity.type
_entity.pdbx_description
1 polymer ?
#
loop_
_entity_poly.entity_id
_entity_poly.type
_entity_poly.pdbx_seq_one_letter_code
_entity_poly.pdbx_strand_id
1 'polypeptide(L)' 'MPFNNTVTDDDWESGTIAAAFGGTTTILDFALSAGETKLSTAVEKWHEKATGKAVIDYGFHLM' A
#
# COMPACT_ATOMS: atom_id res chain seq x y z
N MET A 1 4.21 -3.01 -4.28
CA MET A 1 5.28 -1.98 -4.24
C MET A 1 6.31 -2.22 -5.34
N PRO A 2 6.61 -1.23 -6.21
CA PRO A 2 7.71 -1.30 -7.16
C PRO A 2 9.05 -0.99 -6.47
N PHE A 3 10.08 -1.81 -6.72
CA PHE A 3 11.43 -1.61 -6.17
C PHE A 3 12.48 -2.31 -7.05
N ASN A 4 13.60 -1.64 -7.33
CA ASN A 4 14.73 -2.17 -8.11
C ASN A 4 14.34 -2.90 -9.41
N ASN A 5 13.56 -2.23 -10.28
CA ASN A 5 13.07 -2.73 -11.57
C ASN A 5 12.17 -3.98 -11.51
N THR A 6 11.61 -4.31 -10.34
CA THR A 6 10.58 -5.32 -10.19
C THR A 6 9.45 -4.83 -9.27
N VAL A 7 8.45 -5.66 -9.04
CA VAL A 7 7.35 -5.44 -8.11
C VAL A 7 7.26 -6.65 -7.17
N THR A 8 6.90 -6.42 -5.91
CA THR A 8 6.57 -7.53 -5.00
C THR A 8 5.39 -8.35 -5.54
N ASP A 9 5.39 -9.66 -5.26
CA ASP A 9 4.37 -10.59 -5.73
C ASP A 9 3.01 -10.36 -5.05
N ASP A 10 3.01 -10.03 -3.75
CA ASP A 10 1.80 -9.62 -3.05
C ASP A 10 1.38 -8.19 -3.42
N ASP A 11 0.13 -8.04 -3.82
CA ASP A 11 -0.55 -6.77 -4.00
C ASP A 11 -1.47 -6.45 -2.81
N TRP A 12 -2.27 -5.39 -2.94
CA TRP A 12 -3.17 -4.96 -1.86
C TRP A 12 -4.20 -6.01 -1.49
N GLU A 13 -4.70 -6.81 -2.43
CA GLU A 13 -5.73 -7.82 -2.14
C GLU A 13 -5.09 -9.06 -1.50
N SER A 14 -4.11 -9.65 -2.20
CA SER A 14 -3.41 -10.86 -1.73
C SER A 14 -2.70 -10.64 -0.39
N GLY A 15 -1.97 -9.54 -0.24
CA GLY A 15 -1.24 -9.22 0.99
C GLY A 15 -2.16 -8.95 2.18
N THR A 16 -3.26 -8.22 2.00
CA THR A 16 -4.19 -7.93 3.10
C THR A 16 -5.03 -9.15 3.48
N ILE A 17 -5.36 -10.03 2.52
CA ILE A 17 -5.97 -11.34 2.81
C ILE A 17 -5.01 -12.19 3.65
N ALA A 18 -3.75 -12.30 3.26
CA ALA A 18 -2.74 -13.04 4.00
C ALA A 18 -2.59 -12.50 5.43
N ALA A 19 -2.55 -11.18 5.61
CA ALA A 19 -2.52 -10.54 6.92
C ALA A 19 -3.75 -10.91 7.77
N ALA A 20 -4.95 -10.90 7.19
CA ALA A 20 -6.18 -11.30 7.87
C ALA A 20 -6.15 -12.76 8.33
N PHE A 21 -5.71 -13.69 7.47
CA PHE A 21 -5.52 -15.10 7.85
C PHE A 21 -4.48 -15.29 8.97
N GLY A 22 -3.48 -14.41 9.03
CA GLY A 22 -2.48 -14.36 10.09
C GLY A 22 -2.95 -13.65 11.38
N GLY A 23 -4.18 -13.15 11.43
CA GLY A 23 -4.74 -12.43 12.59
C GLY A 23 -4.29 -10.98 12.72
N THR A 24 -3.64 -10.41 11.71
CA THR A 24 -3.32 -8.97 11.65
C THR A 24 -4.47 -8.21 11.00
N THR A 25 -4.97 -7.19 11.70
CA THR A 25 -6.16 -6.44 11.28
C THR A 25 -5.85 -5.05 10.75
N THR A 26 -4.59 -4.61 10.79
CA THR A 26 -4.16 -3.31 10.26
C THR A 26 -2.71 -3.35 9.80
N ILE A 27 -2.41 -2.76 8.64
CA ILE A 27 -1.04 -2.58 8.14
C ILE A 27 -0.69 -1.12 7.88
N LEU A 28 0.60 -0.78 7.93
CA LEU A 28 1.12 0.52 7.48
C LEU A 28 2.05 0.28 6.29
N ASP A 29 1.66 0.74 5.10
CA ASP A 29 2.49 0.63 3.89
C ASP A 29 3.33 1.89 3.67
N PHE A 30 4.38 1.79 2.84
CA PHE A 30 5.20 2.95 2.49
C PHE A 30 4.70 3.61 1.19
N ALA A 31 4.04 4.76 1.34
CA ALA A 31 3.61 5.59 0.23
C ALA A 31 4.79 6.39 -0.32
N LEU A 32 5.33 5.94 -1.44
CA LEU A 32 6.47 6.58 -2.10
C LEU A 32 6.02 7.83 -2.85
N SER A 33 6.64 8.96 -2.52
CA SER A 33 6.43 10.22 -3.23
C SER A 33 6.89 10.19 -4.68
N ALA A 34 7.81 9.32 -5.09
CA ALA A 34 8.19 9.08 -6.49
C ALA A 34 8.43 10.35 -7.34
N GLY A 35 8.90 11.45 -6.72
CA GLY A 35 9.13 12.73 -7.39
C GLY A 35 7.89 13.64 -7.52
N GLU A 36 6.76 13.28 -6.91
CA GLU A 36 5.59 14.16 -6.80
C GLU A 36 5.94 15.45 -6.06
N THR A 37 5.45 16.59 -6.57
CA THR A 37 5.68 17.90 -5.96
C THR A 37 4.88 18.12 -4.67
N LYS A 38 3.77 17.39 -4.49
CA LYS A 38 2.91 17.47 -3.30
C LYS A 38 2.79 16.10 -2.66
N LEU A 39 3.00 16.04 -1.34
CA LEU A 39 2.84 14.80 -0.57
C LEU A 39 1.41 14.25 -0.62
N SER A 40 0.39 15.12 -0.68
CA SER A 40 -1.00 14.70 -0.81
C SER A 40 -1.24 13.86 -2.08
N THR A 41 -0.58 14.20 -3.18
CA THR A 41 -0.69 13.46 -4.44
C THR A 41 -0.08 12.06 -4.33
N ALA A 42 1.00 11.90 -3.56
CA ALA A 42 1.57 10.59 -3.29
C ALA A 42 0.61 9.72 -2.46
N VAL A 43 -0.02 10.31 -1.44
CA VAL A 43 -1.03 9.63 -0.61
C VAL A 43 -2.25 9.22 -1.44
N GLU A 44 -2.78 10.12 -2.27
CA GLU A 44 -3.91 9.85 -3.18
C GLU A 44 -3.60 8.67 -4.11
N LYS A 45 -2.44 8.70 -4.79
CA LYS A 45 -1.98 7.59 -5.65
C LYS A 45 -1.85 6.27 -4.91
N TRP A 46 -1.47 6.30 -3.64
CA TRP A 46 -1.38 5.07 -2.84
C TRP A 46 -2.74 4.57 -2.38
N HIS A 47 -3.67 5.46 -2.04
CA HIS A 47 -5.06 5.11 -1.82
C HIS A 47 -5.71 4.51 -3.07
N GLU A 48 -5.43 5.04 -4.27
CA GLU A 48 -5.95 4.47 -5.52
C GLU A 48 -5.52 3.01 -5.72
N LYS A 49 -4.29 2.65 -5.33
CA LYS A 49 -3.80 1.26 -5.40
C LYS A 49 -4.52 0.33 -4.42
N ALA A 50 -4.90 0.83 -3.25
CA ALA A 50 -5.56 0.06 -2.19
C ALA A 50 -7.09 -0.02 -2.35
N THR A 51 -7.69 1.00 -2.98
CA THR A 51 -9.15 1.15 -3.09
C THR A 51 -9.77 -0.02 -3.81
N GLY A 52 -10.76 -0.66 -3.18
CA GLY A 52 -11.45 -1.83 -3.72
C GLY A 52 -10.65 -3.14 -3.65
N LYS A 53 -9.45 -3.13 -3.06
CA LYS A 53 -8.59 -4.32 -2.92
C LYS A 53 -8.27 -4.69 -1.47
N ALA A 54 -8.01 -3.69 -0.61
CA ALA A 54 -7.67 -3.95 0.79
C ALA A 54 -8.87 -4.57 1.54
N VAL A 55 -8.63 -5.68 2.26
CA VAL A 55 -9.65 -6.38 3.06
C VAL A 55 -9.55 -6.15 4.57
N ILE A 56 -8.51 -5.44 5.01
CA ILE A 56 -8.32 -4.96 6.39
C ILE A 56 -7.98 -3.48 6.39
N ASP A 57 -7.99 -2.85 7.57
CA ASP A 57 -7.64 -1.44 7.71
C ASP A 57 -6.16 -1.19 7.34
N TYR A 58 -5.86 0.02 6.88
CA TYR A 58 -4.49 0.39 6.52
C TYR A 58 -4.20 1.87 6.78
N GLY A 59 -2.91 2.19 6.84
CA GLY A 59 -2.38 3.56 6.83
C GLY A 59 -1.07 3.63 6.05
N PHE A 60 -0.45 4.81 6.05
CA PHE A 60 0.78 5.04 5.29
C PHE A 60 1.89 5.71 6.11
N HIS A 61 3.09 5.18 5.94
CA HIS A 61 4.32 5.95 6.13
C HIS A 61 4.58 6.75 4.86
N LEU A 62 4.76 8.06 4.99
CA LEU A 62 5.10 8.95 3.87
C LEU A 62 6.62 9.01 3.70
N MET A 63 7.10 8.69 2.48
CA MET A 63 8.52 8.70 2.12
C MET A 63 8.82 9.49 0.85
#